data_AF-A0A1F2S7S8-F1
#
_entry.id   AF-A0A1F2S7S8-F1
#
_cell.length_a   1.000
_cell.length_b   1.000
_cell.length_c   1.000
_cell.angle_alpha   90.00
_cell.angle_beta   90.00
_cell.angle_gamma   90.00
#
_symmetry.space_group_name_H-M   'P 1'
#
loop_
_entity.id
_entity.type
_entity.pdbx_description
1 polymer ?
#
loop_
_entity_poly.entity_id
_entity_poly.type
_entity_poly.pdbx_seq_one_letter_code
_entity_poly.pdbx_strand_id
1 'polypeptide(L)'
;MPLCLGVSVVRGRARRATRRLCIASLAFAVVITGACRRGPAIDTIQIAAVAASGALPTDDPLSALWDRAPEHPAALLVQDIVEPKLLQPGVTRVDVRALHNGEWIAFRLGWADATRSMLAQSGVTSDSVAIQFPVQAGSQVPDPAMGEVGKAVHLLYWKALWQDDAERAVRGQDRVSALYPNAAIDHYPFLANPAAKEEMARRYAPADAAGNPITRRASTSPVQELVAEGYGTTTAAATQKALGRGVWRDGRWLVAIARPLEEGDGVARLTVGQRTFVAVAVWDGALRQAGARKMRSVWIPLVLHAAR
;
A
#
# COMPACT_ATOMS: atom_id res chain seq x y z
N MET A 1 -86.49 24.00 -9.06
CA MET A 1 -87.53 22.96 -8.92
C MET A 1 -87.12 22.04 -7.79
N PRO A 2 -88.06 21.69 -6.89
CA PRO A 2 -87.78 21.30 -5.51
C PRO A 2 -87.83 19.77 -5.33
N LEU A 3 -87.40 19.32 -4.15
CA LEU A 3 -88.01 18.26 -3.30
C LEU A 3 -87.03 18.08 -2.13
N CYS A 4 -87.34 18.49 -0.90
CA CYS A 4 -88.26 17.83 0.06
C CYS A 4 -87.88 16.36 0.29
N LEU A 5 -87.92 15.75 1.47
CA LEU A 5 -88.17 16.12 2.87
C LEU A 5 -87.82 14.82 3.62
N GLY A 6 -87.32 14.88 4.86
CA GLY A 6 -87.08 13.65 5.61
C GLY A 6 -86.58 13.86 7.03
N VAL A 7 -87.42 14.50 7.86
CA VAL A 7 -87.23 14.58 9.31
C VAL A 7 -87.59 13.23 9.93
N SER A 8 -86.76 12.74 10.86
CA SER A 8 -87.27 11.94 11.98
C SER A 8 -86.49 12.27 13.24
N VAL A 9 -87.22 12.76 14.24
CA VAL A 9 -86.77 13.09 15.59
C VAL A 9 -87.07 11.90 16.48
N VAL A 10 -86.08 11.42 17.24
CA VAL A 10 -86.35 10.71 18.51
C VAL A 10 -85.44 11.26 19.59
N ARG A 11 -86.08 11.80 20.63
CA ARG A 11 -85.47 12.25 21.89
C ARG A 11 -85.05 11.02 22.71
N GLY A 12 -83.80 11.00 23.17
CA GLY A 12 -83.31 10.05 24.16
C GLY A 12 -82.41 10.76 25.17
N ARG A 13 -82.85 10.77 26.42
CA ARG A 13 -82.26 11.48 27.56
C ARG A 13 -81.06 10.69 28.12
N ALA A 14 -80.07 11.46 28.60
CA ALA A 14 -79.36 11.26 29.85
C ALA A 14 -77.97 10.56 29.88
N ARG A 15 -77.09 11.26 30.63
CA ARG A 15 -76.01 10.81 31.53
C ARG A 15 -74.59 10.70 30.96
N ARG A 16 -73.83 11.72 31.37
CA ARG A 16 -72.38 11.79 31.50
C ARG A 16 -71.81 10.53 32.15
N ALA A 17 -70.75 9.98 31.57
CA ALA A 17 -69.70 9.28 32.30
C ALA A 17 -68.39 9.40 31.50
N THR A 18 -67.55 10.32 31.94
CA THR A 18 -66.18 10.55 31.49
C THR A 18 -65.32 9.32 31.78
N ARG A 19 -64.73 8.69 30.76
CA ARG A 19 -63.57 7.80 30.92
C ARG A 19 -62.43 8.35 30.09
N ARG A 20 -61.47 8.97 30.79
CA ARG A 20 -60.18 9.39 30.24
C ARG A 20 -59.35 8.15 29.98
N LEU A 21 -58.97 7.93 28.72
CA LEU A 21 -58.00 6.91 28.33
C LEU A 21 -56.61 7.56 28.33
N CYS A 22 -55.82 7.25 29.36
CA CYS A 22 -54.41 7.65 29.43
C CYS A 22 -53.60 6.74 28.50
N ILE A 23 -53.16 7.26 27.35
CA ILE A 23 -52.17 6.59 26.49
C ILE A 23 -50.79 6.96 27.05
N ALA A 24 -50.18 6.04 27.79
CA ALA A 24 -48.79 6.14 28.22
C ALA A 24 -47.88 6.00 26.98
N SER A 25 -47.31 7.11 26.55
CA SER A 25 -46.34 7.14 25.45
C SER A 25 -44.97 6.77 26.00
N LEU A 26 -44.52 5.54 25.74
CA LEU A 26 -43.20 5.06 26.12
C LEU A 26 -42.17 5.72 25.19
N ALA A 27 -41.48 6.75 25.67
CA ALA A 27 -40.36 7.37 24.97
C ALA A 27 -39.17 6.39 24.93
N PHE A 28 -38.95 5.75 23.79
CA PHE A 28 -37.75 4.96 23.55
C PHE A 28 -36.59 5.94 23.30
N ALA A 29 -35.83 6.26 24.34
CA ALA A 29 -34.58 6.99 24.20
C ALA A 29 -33.57 6.08 23.50
N VAL A 30 -33.44 6.24 22.18
CA VAL A 30 -32.34 5.66 21.42
C VAL A 30 -31.07 6.36 21.87
N VAL A 31 -30.34 5.75 22.79
CA VAL A 31 -28.98 6.14 23.12
C VAL A 31 -28.12 5.77 21.91
N ILE A 32 -27.93 6.72 21.00
CA ILE A 32 -26.91 6.63 19.96
C ILE A 32 -25.57 6.74 20.69
N THR A 33 -25.01 5.62 21.12
CA THR A 33 -23.58 5.53 21.43
C THR A 33 -22.82 5.67 20.12
N GLY A 34 -22.75 6.90 19.62
CA GLY A 34 -21.81 7.29 18.59
C GLY A 34 -20.43 7.13 19.18
N ALA A 35 -19.86 5.94 19.05
CA ALA A 35 -18.42 5.76 19.19
C ALA A 35 -17.80 6.61 18.08
N CYS A 36 -17.50 7.87 18.40
CA CYS A 36 -16.59 8.69 17.61
C CYS A 36 -15.30 7.87 17.56
N ARG A 37 -15.12 7.10 16.48
CA ARG A 37 -13.81 6.56 16.12
C ARG A 37 -12.94 7.78 15.93
N ARG A 38 -12.18 8.14 16.98
CA ARG A 38 -11.14 9.14 16.86
C ARG A 38 -10.27 8.68 15.70
N GLY A 39 -10.12 9.54 14.70
CA GLY A 39 -9.13 9.31 13.66
C GLY A 39 -7.76 9.05 14.28
N PRO A 40 -6.85 8.43 13.54
CA PRO A 40 -5.51 8.19 14.03
C PRO A 40 -4.87 9.52 14.43
N ALA A 41 -4.02 9.49 15.46
CA ALA A 41 -3.21 10.65 15.78
C ALA A 41 -2.36 11.04 14.56
N ILE A 42 -2.13 12.33 14.34
CA ILE A 42 -1.27 12.81 13.25
C ILE A 42 0.05 13.30 13.87
N ASP A 43 1.18 12.83 13.34
CA ASP A 43 2.52 13.33 13.68
C ASP A 43 3.16 13.92 12.43
N THR A 44 3.22 15.25 12.34
CA THR A 44 3.78 15.94 11.17
C THR A 44 5.30 16.11 11.23
N ILE A 45 5.93 15.77 12.34
CA ILE A 45 7.36 16.01 12.57
C ILE A 45 8.17 14.76 12.23
N GLN A 46 7.66 13.59 12.60
CA GLN A 46 8.37 12.32 12.45
C GLN A 46 7.42 11.15 12.24
N ILE A 47 7.97 10.04 11.75
CA ILE A 47 7.29 8.75 11.76
C ILE A 47 7.59 8.08 13.10
N ALA A 48 6.56 7.94 13.92
CA ALA A 48 6.59 7.22 15.18
C ALA A 48 6.26 5.75 14.95
N ALA A 49 7.26 4.87 14.97
CA ALA A 49 7.04 3.43 14.96
C ALA A 49 6.63 2.97 16.37
N VAL A 50 5.38 2.54 16.51
CA VAL A 50 4.79 2.15 17.80
C VAL A 50 4.94 0.64 18.03
N ALA A 51 5.27 0.26 19.26
CA ALA A 51 5.33 -1.14 19.66
C ALA A 51 3.94 -1.81 19.57
N ALA A 52 3.87 -2.95 18.90
CA ALA A 52 2.68 -3.81 18.83
C ALA A 52 2.96 -5.14 19.54
N SER A 53 2.01 -5.58 20.35
CA SER A 53 2.04 -6.93 20.94
C SER A 53 1.63 -7.97 19.89
N GLY A 54 2.57 -8.84 19.52
CA GLY A 54 2.33 -9.98 18.62
C GLY A 54 2.75 -9.77 17.17
N ALA A 55 2.08 -10.47 16.26
CA ALA A 55 2.36 -10.43 14.84
C ALA A 55 1.98 -9.08 14.21
N LEU A 56 2.84 -8.58 13.33
CA LEU A 56 2.56 -7.36 12.57
C LEU A 56 1.66 -7.67 11.36
N PRO A 57 0.78 -6.73 10.93
CA PRO A 57 -0.08 -6.91 9.76
C PRO A 57 0.70 -6.74 8.45
N THR A 58 1.56 -7.71 8.12
CA THR A 58 2.46 -7.65 6.95
C THR A 58 1.74 -7.90 5.62
N ASP A 59 0.64 -8.63 5.66
CA ASP A 59 -0.22 -9.02 4.53
C ASP A 59 -1.62 -8.39 4.59
N ASP A 60 -1.88 -7.49 5.55
CA ASP A 60 -3.17 -6.81 5.65
C ASP A 60 -2.99 -5.29 5.88
N PRO A 61 -2.90 -4.50 4.79
CA PRO A 61 -2.88 -3.04 4.86
C PRO A 61 -4.19 -2.42 5.40
N LEU A 62 -5.25 -3.19 5.55
CA LEU A 62 -6.55 -2.75 6.06
C LEU A 62 -6.74 -3.07 7.56
N SER A 63 -5.79 -3.75 8.17
CA SER A 63 -5.86 -4.15 9.58
C SER A 63 -6.09 -2.97 10.51
N ALA A 64 -6.98 -3.14 11.49
CA ALA A 64 -7.23 -2.14 12.53
C ALA A 64 -6.01 -1.90 13.44
N LEU A 65 -5.00 -2.78 13.42
CA LEU A 65 -3.76 -2.56 14.16
C LEU A 65 -3.06 -1.26 13.74
N TRP A 66 -3.20 -0.86 12.48
CA TRP A 66 -2.62 0.38 11.97
C TRP A 66 -3.19 1.64 12.62
N ASP A 67 -4.37 1.58 13.25
CA ASP A 67 -4.97 2.74 13.93
C ASP A 67 -4.29 3.07 15.26
N ARG A 68 -3.42 2.18 15.75
CA ARG A 68 -2.61 2.42 16.95
C ARG A 68 -1.40 3.32 16.69
N ALA A 69 -0.93 3.37 15.45
CA ALA A 69 0.21 4.19 15.06
C ALA A 69 -0.26 5.57 14.56
N PRO A 70 0.42 6.65 14.96
CA PRO A 70 0.21 7.96 14.35
C PRO A 70 0.49 7.92 12.84
N GLU A 71 -0.25 8.74 12.10
CA GLU A 71 -0.07 8.92 10.67
C GLU A 71 0.80 10.14 10.41
N HIS A 72 1.87 9.94 9.64
CA HIS A 72 2.75 10.98 9.16
C HIS A 72 2.41 11.34 7.71
N PRO A 73 1.99 12.58 7.41
CA PRO A 73 1.69 13.04 6.06
C PRO A 73 2.97 13.46 5.33
N ALA A 74 3.67 12.52 4.70
CA ALA A 74 4.89 12.78 3.95
C ALA A 74 4.58 13.56 2.65
N ALA A 75 5.06 14.80 2.56
CA ALA A 75 4.99 15.58 1.32
C ALA A 75 5.96 15.02 0.27
N LEU A 76 5.50 14.93 -0.97
CA LEU A 76 6.30 14.49 -2.11
C LEU A 76 6.61 15.65 -3.06
N LEU A 77 7.83 15.61 -3.56
CA LEU A 77 8.42 16.53 -4.51
C LEU A 77 8.74 15.79 -5.81
N VAL A 78 8.76 16.53 -6.91
CA VAL A 78 9.17 16.01 -8.21
C VAL A 78 10.66 15.64 -8.19
N GLN A 79 11.02 14.55 -8.87
CA GLN A 79 12.41 14.28 -9.21
C GLN A 79 12.75 14.95 -10.55
N ASP A 80 13.59 15.99 -10.51
CA ASP A 80 13.95 16.87 -11.64
C ASP A 80 15.47 16.95 -11.90
N ILE A 81 16.27 16.19 -11.15
CA ILE A 81 17.74 16.24 -11.19
C ILE A 81 18.32 15.28 -12.25
N VAL A 82 17.69 14.11 -12.44
CA VAL A 82 18.27 12.98 -13.19
C VAL A 82 17.37 12.65 -14.36
N GLU A 83 17.96 12.41 -15.53
CA GLU A 83 17.18 12.01 -16.70
C GLU A 83 16.71 10.54 -16.62
N PRO A 84 15.51 10.22 -17.14
CA PRO A 84 14.52 11.15 -17.66
C PRO A 84 13.82 11.92 -16.53
N LYS A 85 13.77 13.26 -16.64
CA LYS A 85 13.10 14.11 -15.64
C LYS A 85 11.60 13.90 -15.62
N LEU A 86 10.98 14.09 -14.46
CA LEU A 86 9.53 14.09 -14.35
C LEU A 86 8.98 15.49 -14.67
N LEU A 87 8.31 15.62 -15.82
CA LEU A 87 7.78 16.91 -16.30
C LEU A 87 6.40 17.26 -15.73
N GLN A 88 5.65 16.25 -15.28
CA GLN A 88 4.31 16.42 -14.72
C GLN A 88 4.28 15.82 -13.30
N PRO A 89 3.97 16.62 -12.26
CA PRO A 89 3.83 16.10 -10.91
C PRO A 89 2.65 15.11 -10.86
N GLY A 90 2.83 14.03 -10.11
CA GLY A 90 1.77 13.06 -9.82
C GLY A 90 1.33 13.17 -8.36
N VAL A 91 1.39 12.05 -7.66
CA VAL A 91 1.09 11.94 -6.23
C VAL A 91 1.92 12.94 -5.41
N THR A 92 1.27 13.82 -4.65
CA THR A 92 1.92 14.89 -3.86
C THR A 92 2.08 14.56 -2.38
N ARG A 93 1.45 13.48 -1.90
CA ARG A 93 1.49 13.07 -0.49
C ARG A 93 1.37 11.56 -0.33
N VAL A 94 2.12 11.02 0.63
CA VAL A 94 1.96 9.66 1.14
C VAL A 94 1.72 9.72 2.65
N ASP A 95 0.69 9.02 3.10
CA ASP A 95 0.39 8.82 4.50
C ASP A 95 1.16 7.59 5.01
N VAL A 96 2.06 7.79 5.97
CA VAL A 96 2.92 6.73 6.51
C VAL A 96 2.55 6.42 7.95
N ARG A 97 2.37 5.13 8.26
CA ARG A 97 2.29 4.62 9.63
C ARG A 97 3.34 3.55 9.83
N ALA A 98 3.85 3.40 11.05
CA ALA A 98 4.84 2.39 11.37
C ALA A 98 4.52 1.65 12.68
N LEU A 99 4.71 0.34 12.68
CA LEU A 99 4.57 -0.54 13.84
C LEU A 99 5.81 -1.43 13.93
N HIS A 100 6.21 -1.81 15.14
CA HIS A 100 7.25 -2.82 15.33
C HIS A 100 6.91 -3.74 16.50
N ASN A 101 7.46 -4.95 16.52
CA ASN A 101 7.28 -5.90 17.63
C ASN A 101 8.60 -6.24 18.34
N GLY A 102 9.69 -5.52 18.02
CA GLY A 102 11.01 -5.75 18.59
C GLY A 102 11.90 -6.70 17.77
N GLU A 103 11.31 -7.43 16.83
CA GLU A 103 12.04 -8.27 15.87
C GLU A 103 11.85 -7.78 14.43
N TRP A 104 10.64 -7.31 14.12
CA TRP A 104 10.22 -6.79 12.83
C TRP A 104 9.71 -5.36 12.96
N ILE A 105 9.79 -4.63 11.85
CA ILE A 105 9.10 -3.37 11.62
C ILE A 105 8.23 -3.49 10.38
N ALA A 106 7.06 -2.86 10.43
CA ALA A 106 6.13 -2.77 9.32
C ALA A 106 5.73 -1.32 9.09
N PHE A 107 5.65 -0.94 7.83
CA PHE A 107 5.22 0.37 7.36
C PHE A 107 3.95 0.20 6.53
N ARG A 108 2.97 1.06 6.78
CA ARG A 108 1.81 1.23 5.90
C ARG A 108 1.93 2.55 5.17
N LEU A 109 1.99 2.49 3.85
CA LEU A 109 2.07 3.64 2.96
C LEU A 109 0.74 3.77 2.22
N GLY A 110 0.09 4.92 2.32
CA GLY A 110 -1.18 5.21 1.67
C GLY A 110 -1.12 6.44 0.78
N TRP A 111 -1.62 6.37 -0.44
CA TRP A 111 -1.70 7.54 -1.32
C TRP A 111 -2.96 7.50 -2.19
N ALA A 112 -3.36 8.67 -2.68
CA ALA A 112 -4.46 8.80 -3.63
C ALA A 112 -3.98 8.47 -5.04
N ASP A 113 -4.72 7.61 -5.72
CA ASP A 113 -4.50 7.19 -7.10
C ASP A 113 -5.83 6.76 -7.68
N ALA A 114 -6.34 7.53 -8.64
CA ALA A 114 -7.63 7.24 -9.28
C ALA A 114 -7.58 5.96 -10.12
N THR A 115 -6.39 5.48 -10.44
CA THR A 115 -6.16 4.30 -11.25
C THR A 115 -5.60 3.16 -10.41
N ARG A 116 -5.82 1.93 -10.89
CA ARG A 116 -5.24 0.72 -10.31
C ARG A 116 -4.31 0.09 -11.34
N SER A 117 -3.14 0.67 -11.53
CA SER A 117 -2.20 0.27 -12.58
C SER A 117 -1.34 -0.90 -12.12
N MET A 118 -1.91 -2.12 -12.16
CA MET A 118 -1.19 -3.35 -11.80
C MET A 118 -0.38 -3.93 -12.96
N LEU A 119 -0.96 -3.94 -14.15
CA LEU A 119 -0.34 -4.51 -15.34
C LEU A 119 0.39 -3.42 -16.13
N ALA A 120 1.67 -3.66 -16.42
CA ALA A 120 2.37 -2.83 -17.38
C ALA A 120 1.88 -3.16 -18.80
N GLN A 121 1.36 -2.16 -19.51
CA GLN A 121 0.89 -2.26 -20.89
C GLN A 121 1.58 -1.21 -21.76
N SER A 122 1.34 -1.23 -23.07
CA SER A 122 1.81 -0.13 -23.92
C SER A 122 1.21 1.19 -23.41
N GLY A 123 2.07 2.12 -23.02
CA GLY A 123 1.66 3.43 -22.49
C GLY A 123 1.22 3.45 -21.03
N VAL A 124 1.27 2.33 -20.29
CA VAL A 124 0.93 2.28 -18.85
C VAL A 124 2.02 1.52 -18.11
N THR A 125 2.62 2.15 -17.09
CA THR A 125 3.54 1.46 -16.17
C THR A 125 2.77 0.94 -14.97
N SER A 126 3.43 0.20 -14.09
CA SER A 126 2.78 -0.29 -12.87
C SER A 126 3.06 0.63 -11.69
N ASP A 127 2.05 0.80 -10.86
CA ASP A 127 2.16 1.55 -9.61
C ASP A 127 3.21 0.90 -8.70
N SER A 128 3.99 1.74 -8.04
CA SER A 128 5.01 1.28 -7.11
C SER A 128 5.29 2.29 -6.03
N VAL A 129 5.81 1.80 -4.90
CA VAL A 129 6.25 2.61 -3.79
C VAL A 129 7.55 2.06 -3.23
N ALA A 130 8.47 2.93 -2.85
CA ALA A 130 9.70 2.59 -2.18
C ALA A 130 9.81 3.34 -0.86
N ILE A 131 10.37 2.68 0.15
CA ILE A 131 10.87 3.33 1.36
C ILE A 131 12.36 3.01 1.50
N GLN A 132 13.17 4.03 1.77
CA GLN A 132 14.61 3.89 1.93
C GLN A 132 15.09 4.34 3.32
N PHE A 133 16.21 3.76 3.73
CA PHE A 133 16.88 3.96 5.01
C PHE A 133 18.39 4.18 4.77
N PRO A 134 19.08 5.02 5.55
CA PRO A 134 20.54 5.01 5.55
C PRO A 134 21.06 3.69 6.13
N VAL A 135 22.06 3.07 5.48
CA VAL A 135 22.67 1.83 5.98
C VAL A 135 23.47 2.10 7.26
N GLN A 136 24.22 3.19 7.27
CA GLN A 136 24.96 3.66 8.43
C GLN A 136 24.05 4.54 9.30
N ALA A 137 23.85 4.15 10.55
CA ALA A 137 23.14 5.00 11.51
C ALA A 137 24.03 6.19 11.92
N GLY A 138 23.45 7.38 12.05
CA GLY A 138 24.18 8.57 12.47
C GLY A 138 23.47 9.88 12.16
N SER A 139 24.08 10.99 12.56
CA SER A 139 23.59 12.35 12.27
C SER A 139 23.88 12.79 10.83
N GLN A 140 24.88 12.19 10.18
CA GLN A 140 25.20 12.45 8.78
C GLN A 140 24.37 11.52 7.89
N VAL A 141 23.19 12.00 7.53
CA VAL A 141 22.31 11.30 6.60
C VAL A 141 22.84 11.50 5.17
N PRO A 142 22.92 10.44 4.34
CA PRO A 142 23.36 10.56 2.95
C PRO A 142 22.37 11.33 2.09
N ASP A 143 22.68 11.56 0.81
CA ASP A 143 21.74 12.23 -0.09
C ASP A 143 20.40 11.44 -0.20
N PRO A 144 19.23 12.10 -0.07
CA PRO A 144 17.93 11.43 -0.22
C PRO A 144 17.70 10.88 -1.63
N ALA A 145 18.47 11.30 -2.64
CA ALA A 145 18.51 10.77 -3.99
C ALA A 145 19.31 9.46 -4.09
N MET A 146 18.95 8.50 -3.24
CA MET A 146 19.48 7.12 -3.22
C MET A 146 20.93 6.98 -2.72
N GLY A 147 21.36 7.86 -1.81
CA GLY A 147 22.67 7.76 -1.17
C GLY A 147 23.77 8.54 -1.88
N GLU A 148 25.00 8.32 -1.44
CA GLU A 148 26.22 8.84 -2.08
C GLU A 148 27.37 7.83 -1.89
N VAL A 149 28.48 8.00 -2.60
CA VAL A 149 29.62 7.08 -2.55
C VAL A 149 30.11 6.92 -1.09
N GLY A 150 30.18 5.67 -0.62
CA GLY A 150 30.56 5.35 0.76
C GLY A 150 29.47 5.56 1.82
N LYS A 151 28.30 6.09 1.43
CA LYS A 151 27.11 6.20 2.31
C LYS A 151 25.89 5.62 1.63
N ALA A 152 25.81 4.29 1.69
CA ALA A 152 24.74 3.52 1.10
C ALA A 152 23.39 3.75 1.78
N VAL A 153 22.33 3.55 1.00
CA VAL A 153 20.95 3.42 1.47
C VAL A 153 20.42 2.03 1.15
N HIS A 154 19.56 1.52 2.03
CA HIS A 154 18.79 0.30 1.84
C HIS A 154 17.36 0.70 1.44
N LEU A 155 16.80 0.10 0.39
CA LEU A 155 15.46 0.39 -0.12
C LEU A 155 14.60 -0.87 -0.12
N LEU A 156 13.35 -0.70 0.31
CA LEU A 156 12.30 -1.69 0.13
C LEU A 156 11.38 -1.19 -0.97
N TYR A 157 11.36 -1.90 -2.10
CA TYR A 157 10.63 -1.48 -3.29
C TYR A 157 9.48 -2.43 -3.58
N TRP A 158 8.25 -1.97 -3.36
CA TRP A 158 7.03 -2.70 -3.71
C TRP A 158 6.55 -2.29 -5.10
N LYS A 159 6.08 -3.26 -5.88
CA LYS A 159 5.48 -3.01 -7.21
C LYS A 159 4.19 -3.80 -7.39
N ALA A 160 3.11 -3.13 -7.79
CA ALA A 160 1.80 -3.75 -7.97
C ALA A 160 1.84 -4.93 -8.94
N LEU A 161 2.61 -4.79 -10.01
CA LEU A 161 2.84 -5.81 -11.03
C LEU A 161 3.41 -7.12 -10.48
N TRP A 162 4.27 -7.04 -9.46
CA TRP A 162 4.89 -8.23 -8.87
C TRP A 162 3.92 -9.00 -7.98
N GLN A 163 3.01 -8.30 -7.32
CA GLN A 163 1.93 -8.93 -6.57
C GLN A 163 0.93 -9.59 -7.50
N ASP A 164 0.56 -8.90 -8.56
CA ASP A 164 -0.36 -9.36 -9.59
C ASP A 164 0.14 -10.63 -10.29
N ASP A 165 1.45 -10.70 -10.59
CA ASP A 165 2.10 -11.93 -11.09
C ASP A 165 1.96 -13.10 -10.12
N ALA A 166 2.28 -12.88 -8.85
CA ALA A 166 2.21 -13.92 -7.82
C ALA A 166 0.76 -14.42 -7.63
N GLU A 167 -0.22 -13.51 -7.58
CA GLU A 167 -1.64 -13.84 -7.45
C GLU A 167 -2.18 -14.60 -8.67
N ARG A 168 -1.71 -14.29 -9.89
CA ARG A 168 -2.07 -15.04 -11.10
C ARG A 168 -1.41 -16.41 -11.15
N ALA A 169 -0.15 -16.53 -10.75
CA ALA A 169 0.56 -17.81 -10.72
C ALA A 169 -0.17 -18.83 -9.84
N VAL A 170 -0.71 -18.40 -8.68
CA VAL A 170 -1.55 -19.24 -7.80
C VAL A 170 -2.83 -19.71 -8.50
N ARG A 171 -3.39 -18.91 -9.41
CA ARG A 171 -4.60 -19.24 -10.19
C ARG A 171 -4.30 -20.00 -11.48
N GLY A 172 -3.03 -20.32 -11.77
CA GLY A 172 -2.61 -20.94 -13.03
C GLY A 172 -2.77 -20.02 -14.24
N GLN A 173 -2.80 -18.71 -14.03
CA GLN A 173 -2.92 -17.70 -15.08
C GLN A 173 -1.55 -17.05 -15.33
N ASP A 174 -1.25 -16.73 -16.58
CA ASP A 174 -0.07 -15.95 -16.93
C ASP A 174 -0.45 -14.50 -17.32
N ARG A 175 0.55 -13.66 -17.56
CA ARG A 175 0.30 -12.28 -18.01
C ARG A 175 -0.27 -12.19 -19.41
N VAL A 176 0.17 -13.07 -20.30
CA VAL A 176 -0.18 -12.98 -21.72
C VAL A 176 -1.67 -13.21 -21.89
N SER A 177 -2.19 -14.27 -21.27
CA SER A 177 -3.62 -14.58 -21.20
C SER A 177 -4.44 -13.47 -20.52
N ALA A 178 -3.89 -12.80 -19.49
CA ALA A 178 -4.58 -11.69 -18.84
C ALA A 178 -4.65 -10.42 -19.70
N LEU A 179 -3.60 -10.12 -20.47
CA LEU A 179 -3.54 -8.95 -21.36
C LEU A 179 -4.31 -9.17 -22.66
N TYR A 180 -4.28 -10.40 -23.16
CA TYR A 180 -4.86 -10.78 -24.45
C TYR A 180 -5.76 -11.99 -24.26
N PRO A 181 -6.93 -11.84 -23.61
CA PRO A 181 -7.83 -12.97 -23.31
C PRO A 181 -8.39 -13.65 -24.56
N ASN A 182 -8.37 -12.95 -25.69
CA ASN A 182 -8.82 -13.45 -26.99
C ASN A 182 -7.66 -13.90 -27.89
N ALA A 183 -6.42 -13.92 -27.41
CA ALA A 183 -5.30 -14.44 -28.18
C ALA A 183 -5.40 -15.97 -28.26
N ALA A 184 -5.42 -16.49 -29.49
CA ALA A 184 -5.29 -17.92 -29.75
C ALA A 184 -3.84 -18.25 -30.07
N ILE A 185 -3.36 -19.38 -29.56
CA ILE A 185 -2.05 -19.93 -29.86
C ILE A 185 -2.28 -21.17 -30.71
N ASP A 186 -2.01 -21.06 -32.01
CA ASP A 186 -2.34 -22.13 -32.95
C ASP A 186 -1.38 -23.32 -32.84
N HIS A 187 -0.08 -23.06 -32.74
CA HIS A 187 0.93 -24.11 -32.68
C HIS A 187 2.22 -23.64 -32.03
N TYR A 188 2.78 -24.47 -31.15
CA TYR A 188 4.16 -24.36 -30.70
C TYR A 188 4.96 -25.59 -31.12
N PRO A 189 6.20 -25.44 -31.62
CA PRO A 189 7.03 -26.58 -32.02
C PRO A 189 7.27 -27.61 -30.90
N PHE A 190 7.25 -27.22 -29.62
CA PHE A 190 7.39 -28.15 -28.50
C PHE A 190 6.16 -29.04 -28.26
N LEU A 191 5.01 -28.78 -28.90
CA LEU A 191 3.86 -29.68 -28.81
C LEU A 191 4.13 -31.03 -29.50
N ALA A 192 4.98 -31.03 -30.54
CA ALA A 192 5.42 -32.24 -31.21
C ALA A 192 6.58 -32.94 -30.46
N ASN A 193 7.35 -32.20 -29.65
CA ASN A 193 8.41 -32.74 -28.81
C ASN A 193 8.41 -32.04 -27.43
N PRO A 194 7.61 -32.55 -26.46
CA PRO A 194 7.51 -31.93 -25.14
C PRO A 194 8.84 -31.82 -24.39
N ALA A 195 9.80 -32.71 -24.66
CA ALA A 195 11.13 -32.67 -24.05
C ALA A 195 11.93 -31.41 -24.48
N ALA A 196 11.62 -30.82 -25.64
CA ALA A 196 12.27 -29.60 -26.13
C ALA A 196 11.74 -28.32 -25.47
N LYS A 197 10.62 -28.37 -24.72
CA LYS A 197 9.96 -27.17 -24.17
C LYS A 197 10.88 -26.36 -23.28
N GLU A 198 11.59 -27.04 -22.38
CA GLU A 198 12.52 -26.43 -21.42
C GLU A 198 13.70 -25.73 -22.12
N GLU A 199 14.30 -26.39 -23.11
CA GLU A 199 15.40 -25.84 -23.91
C GLU A 199 14.94 -24.62 -24.73
N MET A 200 13.79 -24.73 -25.38
CA MET A 200 13.19 -23.63 -26.13
C MET A 200 12.87 -22.44 -25.22
N ALA A 201 12.28 -22.68 -24.05
CA ALA A 201 11.99 -21.63 -23.08
C ALA A 201 13.28 -20.89 -22.65
N ARG A 202 14.36 -21.63 -22.35
CA ARG A 202 15.67 -21.04 -22.02
C ARG A 202 16.23 -20.19 -23.16
N ARG A 203 16.10 -20.63 -24.41
CA ARG A 203 16.59 -19.90 -25.59
C ARG A 203 15.95 -18.52 -25.74
N TYR A 204 14.69 -18.38 -25.36
CA TYR A 204 13.93 -17.12 -25.45
C TYR A 204 13.82 -16.37 -24.11
N ALA A 205 14.58 -16.76 -23.09
CA ALA A 205 14.65 -16.11 -21.79
C ALA A 205 16.03 -15.45 -21.55
N PRO A 206 16.49 -14.50 -22.41
CA PRO A 206 17.82 -13.93 -22.30
C PRO A 206 18.06 -13.19 -20.96
N ALA A 207 17.00 -12.62 -20.37
CA ALA A 207 17.11 -11.99 -19.06
C ALA A 207 17.43 -13.00 -17.94
N ASP A 208 16.84 -14.19 -17.99
CA ASP A 208 17.14 -15.26 -17.04
C ASP A 208 18.54 -15.85 -17.26
N ALA A 209 18.91 -16.05 -18.53
CA ALA A 209 20.25 -16.50 -18.93
C ALA A 209 21.34 -15.50 -18.50
N ALA A 210 21.07 -14.20 -18.60
CA ALA A 210 21.96 -13.13 -18.12
C ALA A 210 21.97 -12.98 -16.58
N GLY A 211 21.18 -13.78 -15.87
CA GLY A 211 21.08 -13.74 -14.42
C GLY A 211 20.50 -12.45 -13.87
N ASN A 212 19.54 -11.85 -14.59
CA ASN A 212 18.89 -10.63 -14.16
C ASN A 212 18.26 -10.81 -12.77
N PRO A 213 18.65 -10.01 -11.76
CA PRO A 213 18.10 -10.13 -10.41
C PRO A 213 16.58 -9.95 -10.34
N ILE A 214 15.98 -9.21 -11.29
CA ILE A 214 14.52 -9.04 -11.37
C ILE A 214 13.83 -10.35 -11.76
N THR A 215 14.43 -11.15 -12.66
CA THR A 215 13.85 -12.44 -13.07
C THR A 215 14.09 -13.52 -12.03
N ARG A 216 15.20 -13.43 -11.29
CA ARG A 216 15.55 -14.35 -10.21
C ARG A 216 15.03 -13.95 -8.83
N ARG A 217 14.19 -12.91 -8.73
CA ARG A 217 13.60 -12.49 -7.46
C ARG A 217 12.83 -13.66 -6.83
N ALA A 218 12.99 -13.84 -5.53
CA ALA A 218 12.14 -14.73 -4.76
C ALA A 218 10.65 -14.35 -4.93
N SER A 219 9.82 -15.29 -5.37
CA SER A 219 8.38 -15.06 -5.55
C SER A 219 7.59 -14.99 -4.24
N THR A 220 8.27 -15.05 -3.09
CA THR A 220 7.66 -15.05 -1.76
C THR A 220 7.00 -13.73 -1.39
N SER A 221 7.44 -12.61 -1.99
CA SER A 221 6.95 -11.28 -1.69
C SER A 221 6.99 -10.36 -2.93
N PRO A 222 6.02 -9.43 -3.09
CA PRO A 222 6.04 -8.39 -4.12
C PRO A 222 6.94 -7.19 -3.76
N VAL A 223 7.85 -7.36 -2.80
CA VAL A 223 8.82 -6.35 -2.37
C VAL A 223 10.22 -6.83 -2.76
N GLN A 224 11.04 -5.94 -3.32
CA GLN A 224 12.45 -6.17 -3.58
C GLN A 224 13.31 -5.34 -2.61
N GLU A 225 14.28 -5.97 -1.98
CA GLU A 225 15.34 -5.27 -1.24
C GLU A 225 16.44 -4.84 -2.20
N LEU A 226 16.83 -3.58 -2.12
CA LEU A 226 17.83 -2.95 -2.98
C LEU A 226 18.80 -2.13 -2.13
N VAL A 227 20.04 -2.02 -2.57
CA VAL A 227 21.03 -1.10 -2.00
C VAL A 227 21.50 -0.12 -3.08
N ALA A 228 21.84 1.10 -2.66
CA ALA A 228 22.35 2.13 -3.57
C ALA A 228 23.35 3.04 -2.85
N GLU A 229 24.37 3.48 -3.59
CA GLU A 229 25.34 4.51 -3.22
C GLU A 229 25.27 5.64 -4.27
N GLY A 230 24.13 6.32 -4.32
CA GLY A 230 23.80 7.31 -5.34
C GLY A 230 22.81 6.81 -6.38
N TYR A 231 22.24 7.76 -7.11
CA TYR A 231 21.38 7.44 -8.25
C TYR A 231 22.17 6.67 -9.31
N GLY A 232 21.55 5.65 -9.92
CA GLY A 232 22.17 4.83 -10.96
C GLY A 232 23.05 3.67 -10.46
N THR A 233 23.33 3.57 -9.16
CA THR A 233 24.11 2.45 -8.58
C THR A 233 23.23 1.38 -7.90
N THR A 234 21.90 1.50 -8.07
CA THR A 234 20.93 0.61 -7.42
C THR A 234 21.12 -0.83 -7.86
N THR A 235 21.28 -1.72 -6.89
CA THR A 235 21.41 -3.17 -7.12
C THR A 235 20.61 -3.96 -6.10
N ALA A 236 20.39 -5.25 -6.35
CA ALA A 236 19.73 -6.13 -5.40
C ALA A 236 20.57 -6.25 -4.11
N ALA A 237 19.91 -6.19 -2.96
CA ALA A 237 20.55 -6.50 -1.70
C ALA A 237 20.93 -7.99 -1.63
N ALA A 238 21.94 -8.33 -0.82
CA ALA A 238 22.33 -9.72 -0.59
C ALA A 238 21.26 -10.51 0.20
N THR A 239 20.44 -9.81 0.98
CA THR A 239 19.31 -10.35 1.72
C THR A 239 17.98 -10.02 1.03
N GLN A 240 17.01 -10.91 1.16
CA GLN A 240 15.64 -10.73 0.66
C GLN A 240 14.67 -11.37 1.65
N LYS A 241 14.33 -10.63 2.71
CA LYS A 241 13.43 -11.01 3.79
C LYS A 241 12.17 -10.13 3.84
N ALA A 242 12.15 -9.01 3.12
CA ALA A 242 11.06 -8.07 3.12
C ALA A 242 9.76 -8.69 2.58
N LEU A 243 8.69 -8.50 3.33
CA LEU A 243 7.34 -8.90 3.01
C LEU A 243 6.52 -7.68 2.62
N GLY A 244 5.47 -7.86 1.83
CA GLY A 244 4.51 -6.80 1.65
C GLY A 244 3.29 -7.19 0.85
N ARG A 245 2.30 -6.31 0.91
CA ARG A 245 1.05 -6.43 0.15
C ARG A 245 0.46 -5.05 -0.07
N GLY A 246 -0.04 -4.81 -1.27
CA GLY A 246 -0.83 -3.64 -1.62
C GLY A 246 -2.30 -3.98 -1.80
N VAL A 247 -3.16 -3.07 -1.37
CA VAL A 247 -4.60 -3.09 -1.62
C VAL A 247 -4.98 -1.75 -2.22
N TRP A 248 -5.63 -1.77 -3.38
CA TRP A 248 -6.26 -0.59 -3.95
C TRP A 248 -7.75 -0.61 -3.62
N ARG A 249 -8.27 0.48 -3.03
CA ARG A 249 -9.68 0.63 -2.67
C ARG A 249 -10.07 2.10 -2.70
N ASP A 250 -11.20 2.41 -3.31
CA ASP A 250 -11.80 3.75 -3.34
C ASP A 250 -10.84 4.87 -3.82
N GLY A 251 -10.11 4.62 -4.92
CA GLY A 251 -9.18 5.61 -5.49
C GLY A 251 -7.92 5.85 -4.64
N ARG A 252 -7.53 4.86 -3.82
CA ARG A 252 -6.33 4.91 -2.99
C ARG A 252 -5.61 3.58 -2.98
N TRP A 253 -4.29 3.65 -2.98
CA TRP A 253 -3.43 2.52 -2.62
C TRP A 253 -3.14 2.54 -1.13
N LEU A 254 -3.08 1.35 -0.54
CA LEU A 254 -2.61 1.06 0.81
C LEU A 254 -1.63 -0.10 0.72
N VAL A 255 -0.37 0.14 1.03
CA VAL A 255 0.70 -0.86 0.92
C VAL A 255 1.33 -1.09 2.29
N ALA A 256 1.30 -2.33 2.76
CA ALA A 256 2.09 -2.77 3.90
C ALA A 256 3.42 -3.33 3.40
N ILE A 257 4.53 -2.87 3.98
CA ILE A 257 5.87 -3.40 3.75
C ILE A 257 6.48 -3.69 5.12
N ALA A 258 7.01 -4.89 5.33
CA ALA A 258 7.61 -5.30 6.58
C ALA A 258 8.97 -5.95 6.38
N ARG A 259 9.86 -5.76 7.35
CA ARG A 259 11.19 -6.37 7.37
C ARG A 259 11.68 -6.60 8.80
N PRO A 260 12.65 -7.51 9.03
CA PRO A 260 13.36 -7.60 10.30
C PRO A 260 14.05 -6.28 10.68
N LEU A 261 14.17 -6.01 11.98
CA LEU A 261 14.91 -4.87 12.52
C LEU A 261 16.43 -5.02 12.31
N GLU A 262 16.91 -6.25 12.54
CA GLU A 262 18.27 -6.65 12.25
C GLU A 262 18.30 -7.44 10.94
N GLU A 263 19.10 -6.96 10.00
CA GLU A 263 19.40 -7.67 8.76
C GLU A 263 20.92 -7.79 8.59
N GLY A 264 21.32 -8.56 7.58
CA GLY A 264 22.73 -8.92 7.34
C GLY A 264 23.59 -7.75 6.89
N ASP A 265 24.77 -8.08 6.39
CA ASP A 265 25.74 -7.06 5.97
C ASP A 265 25.24 -6.25 4.78
N GLY A 266 25.49 -4.93 4.81
CA GLY A 266 25.17 -4.01 3.71
C GLY A 266 23.74 -3.46 3.70
N VAL A 267 22.89 -3.81 4.66
CA VAL A 267 21.52 -3.30 4.79
C VAL A 267 21.30 -2.57 6.13
N ALA A 268 20.29 -1.69 6.17
CA ALA A 268 20.09 -0.78 7.29
C ALA A 268 19.66 -1.49 8.58
N ARG A 269 20.40 -1.30 9.68
CA ARG A 269 19.97 -1.78 11.01
C ARG A 269 19.03 -0.77 11.66
N LEU A 270 17.90 -1.25 12.19
CA LEU A 270 16.93 -0.43 12.92
C LEU A 270 16.88 -0.89 14.38
N THR A 271 17.09 0.04 15.31
CA THR A 271 17.17 -0.29 16.75
C THR A 271 16.08 0.42 17.52
N VAL A 272 15.38 -0.33 18.37
CA VAL A 272 14.35 0.22 19.26
C VAL A 272 14.97 1.26 20.19
N GLY A 273 14.28 2.39 20.37
CA GLY A 273 14.75 3.52 21.16
C GLY A 273 15.71 4.46 20.40
N GLN A 274 16.15 4.10 19.19
CA GLN A 274 17.00 4.96 18.38
C GLN A 274 16.20 5.74 17.33
N ARG A 275 16.77 6.89 16.95
CA ARG A 275 16.31 7.73 15.84
C ARG A 275 17.13 7.43 14.61
N THR A 276 16.46 7.31 13.47
CA THR A 276 17.06 7.26 12.14
C THR A 276 16.22 8.11 11.18
N PHE A 277 16.39 7.92 9.88
CA PHE A 277 15.66 8.63 8.84
C PHE A 277 15.13 7.67 7.79
N VAL A 278 14.01 8.06 7.17
CA VAL A 278 13.44 7.39 6.01
C VAL A 278 13.12 8.38 4.92
N ALA A 279 13.16 7.95 3.67
CA ALA A 279 12.57 8.68 2.57
C ALA A 279 11.69 7.74 1.76
N VAL A 280 10.66 8.28 1.14
CA VAL A 280 9.65 7.56 0.38
C VAL A 280 9.62 8.07 -1.06
N ALA A 281 9.43 7.16 -2.01
CA ALA A 281 9.15 7.50 -3.40
C ALA A 281 7.94 6.72 -3.93
N VAL A 282 7.17 7.36 -4.82
CA VAL A 282 5.98 6.78 -5.46
C VAL A 282 6.08 6.97 -6.97
N TRP A 283 5.61 5.95 -7.70
CA TRP A 283 5.44 5.98 -9.14
C TRP A 283 3.97 5.69 -9.46
N ASP A 284 3.33 6.63 -10.15
CA ASP A 284 2.00 6.48 -10.73
C ASP A 284 2.11 5.87 -12.14
N GLY A 285 1.53 4.67 -12.29
CA GLY A 285 1.56 3.88 -13.50
C GLY A 285 0.82 4.49 -14.68
N ALA A 286 -0.31 5.16 -14.41
CA ALA A 286 -1.11 5.83 -15.42
C ALA A 286 -0.40 7.08 -15.95
N LEU A 287 0.40 7.75 -15.12
CA LEU A 287 1.29 8.84 -15.52
C LEU A 287 2.62 8.35 -16.14
N ARG A 288 2.72 7.05 -16.45
CA ARG A 288 3.90 6.41 -17.06
C ARG A 288 5.16 6.58 -16.23
N GLN A 289 5.03 6.77 -14.92
CA GLN A 289 6.18 6.96 -14.03
C GLN A 289 6.91 5.62 -13.85
N ALA A 290 8.23 5.65 -14.03
CA ALA A 290 9.13 4.52 -13.83
C ALA A 290 10.58 5.03 -13.73
N GLY A 291 11.44 4.29 -13.03
CA GLY A 291 12.86 4.65 -12.90
C GLY A 291 13.03 5.99 -12.19
N ALA A 292 13.76 6.94 -12.81
CA ALA A 292 13.98 8.27 -12.25
C ALA A 292 12.71 9.14 -12.22
N ARG A 293 11.74 8.92 -13.12
CA ARG A 293 10.47 9.65 -13.16
C ARG A 293 9.59 9.21 -12.00
N LYS A 294 9.69 9.91 -10.87
CA LYS A 294 8.99 9.59 -9.62
C LYS A 294 8.74 10.83 -8.78
N MET A 295 7.79 10.71 -7.87
CA MET A 295 7.61 11.63 -6.75
C MET A 295 8.41 11.11 -5.56
N ARG A 296 9.12 11.97 -4.84
CA ARG A 296 9.99 11.60 -3.70
C ARG A 296 9.87 12.58 -2.54
N SER A 297 10.04 12.11 -1.32
CA SER A 297 10.15 12.98 -0.14
C SER A 297 11.61 13.39 0.11
N VAL A 298 11.77 14.32 1.06
CA VAL A 298 13.05 14.54 1.76
C VAL A 298 13.23 13.47 2.85
N TRP A 299 14.35 13.51 3.58
CA TRP A 299 14.50 12.67 4.77
C TRP A 299 13.51 13.05 5.87
N ILE A 300 12.78 12.06 6.34
CA ILE A 300 11.79 12.13 7.42
C ILE A 300 12.39 11.42 8.63
N PRO A 301 12.42 12.03 9.81
CA PRO A 301 12.85 11.33 11.02
C PRO A 301 11.97 10.12 11.32
N LEU A 302 12.60 9.00 11.64
CA LEU A 302 11.94 7.77 12.11
C LEU A 302 12.41 7.48 13.54
N VAL A 303 11.47 7.30 14.46
CA VAL A 303 11.76 6.91 15.85
C VAL A 303 11.04 5.61 16.15
N LEU A 304 11.78 4.61 16.62
CA LEU A 304 11.22 3.36 17.12
C LEU A 304 11.01 3.50 18.63
N HIS A 305 9.75 3.57 19.07
CA HIS A 305 9.45 3.75 20.49
C HIS A 305 9.70 2.47 21.29
N ALA A 306 10.21 2.58 22.51
CA ALA A 306 10.22 1.44 23.41
C ALA A 306 8.78 0.96 23.66
N ALA A 307 8.60 -0.34 23.89
CA ALA A 307 7.33 -0.88 24.35
C ALA A 307 6.97 -0.20 25.68
N ARG A 308 5.74 0.30 25.79
CA ARG A 308 5.21 0.86 27.04
C ARG A 308 4.62 -0.25 27.90
#